data_AF-A0A3A8SQI9-F1
#
_entry.id   AF-A0A3A8SQI9-F1
#
_cell.length_a   1.000
_cell.length_b   1.000
_cell.length_c   1.000
_cell.angle_alpha   90.00
_cell.angle_beta   90.00
_cell.angle_gamma   90.00
#
_symmetry.space_group_name_H-M   'P 1'
#
loop_
_entity.id
_entity.type
_entity.pdbx_description
1 polymer ?
#
loop_
_entity_poly.entity_id
_entity_poly.type
_entity_poly.pdbx_seq_one_letter_code
_entity_poly.pdbx_strand_id
1 'polypeptide(L)'
;MTCASYAQHSSTNVCVLSLPSKGTNAERVLTASVLTNVTRSMALAWEPDWAVAMSHAHRDTEGGEGKADTWLGWVTYLSRHRGTVPPLPAPVRIEPVEDRGTLIILTPERFTVANPEHIALARRVRELLARAGLMRSDRQPTV
;
A
#
# COMPACT_ATOMS: atom_id res chain seq x y z
N MET A 1 11.07 -6.89 -13.45
CA MET A 1 9.88 -7.21 -12.63
C MET A 1 9.05 -8.17 -13.43
N THR A 2 8.71 -9.31 -12.86
CA THR A 2 7.89 -10.35 -13.49
C THR A 2 6.60 -10.47 -12.67
N CYS A 3 5.46 -10.46 -13.36
CA CYS A 3 4.17 -10.73 -12.73
C CYS A 3 3.95 -12.24 -12.69
N ALA A 4 3.43 -12.78 -11.59
CA ALA A 4 3.14 -14.20 -11.42
C ALA A 4 4.35 -15.14 -11.56
N SER A 5 5.57 -14.65 -11.31
CA SER A 5 6.77 -15.49 -11.30
C SER A 5 6.86 -16.25 -9.99
N TYR A 6 6.98 -17.58 -10.05
CA TYR A 6 7.35 -18.38 -8.89
C TYR A 6 8.86 -18.25 -8.65
N ALA A 7 9.27 -17.39 -7.72
CA ALA A 7 10.67 -17.24 -7.36
C ALA A 7 10.83 -16.97 -5.85
N GLN A 8 11.89 -17.53 -5.28
CA GLN A 8 12.12 -17.64 -3.83
C GLN A 8 12.46 -16.31 -3.12
N HIS A 9 12.56 -15.21 -3.86
CA HIS A 9 12.89 -13.89 -3.31
C HIS A 9 11.68 -12.96 -3.41
N SER A 10 11.33 -12.29 -2.31
CA SER A 10 10.17 -11.38 -2.19
C SER A 10 10.13 -10.25 -3.24
N SER A 11 11.24 -9.94 -3.91
CA SER A 11 11.34 -8.92 -4.96
C SER A 11 11.06 -9.43 -6.39
N THR A 12 10.77 -10.72 -6.58
CA THR A 12 10.68 -11.34 -7.91
C THR A 12 9.26 -11.58 -8.43
N ASN A 13 8.23 -11.47 -7.59
CA ASN A 13 6.83 -11.52 -8.02
C ASN A 13 6.12 -10.20 -7.69
N VAL A 14 6.18 -9.23 -8.61
CA VAL A 14 5.59 -7.91 -8.41
C VAL A 14 5.00 -7.38 -9.72
N CYS A 15 3.79 -6.84 -9.64
CA CYS A 15 3.14 -6.10 -10.72
C CYS A 15 3.21 -4.61 -10.41
N VAL A 16 3.74 -3.81 -11.34
CA VAL A 16 3.83 -2.36 -11.19
C VAL A 16 3.08 -1.68 -12.31
N LEU A 17 2.09 -0.88 -11.94
CA LEU A 17 1.39 0.02 -12.84
C LEU A 17 1.98 1.43 -12.71
N SER A 18 2.65 1.89 -13.77
CA SER A 18 3.17 3.26 -13.84
C SER A 18 2.06 4.22 -14.24
N LEU A 19 1.75 5.18 -13.36
CA LEU A 19 0.73 6.20 -13.60
C LEU A 19 1.35 7.49 -14.16
N PRO A 20 0.58 8.29 -14.93
CA PRO A 20 1.02 9.63 -15.32
C PRO A 20 1.32 10.50 -14.10
N SER A 21 2.47 11.18 -14.11
CA SER A 21 2.93 12.01 -12.98
C SER A 21 2.76 13.52 -13.19
N LYS A 22 2.49 13.95 -14.44
CA LYS A 22 2.34 15.36 -14.83
C LYS A 22 1.20 15.56 -15.83
N GLY A 23 0.69 16.79 -15.90
CA GLY A 23 -0.34 17.22 -16.83
C GLY A 23 -1.76 16.79 -16.43
N THR A 24 -2.72 17.15 -17.27
CA THR A 24 -4.17 16.95 -17.04
C THR A 24 -4.56 15.48 -16.81
N ASN A 25 -3.86 14.54 -17.44
CA ASN A 25 -4.06 13.11 -17.21
C ASN A 25 -3.65 12.67 -15.80
N ALA A 26 -2.58 13.25 -15.25
CA ALA A 26 -2.15 12.96 -13.89
C ALA A 26 -3.16 13.51 -12.87
N GLU A 27 -3.69 14.71 -13.09
CA GLU A 27 -4.72 15.31 -12.24
C GLU A 27 -6.00 14.47 -12.21
N ARG A 28 -6.40 13.92 -13.37
CA ARG A 28 -7.56 13.02 -13.47
C ARG A 28 -7.36 11.69 -12.73
N VAL A 29 -6.15 11.13 -12.77
CA VAL A 29 -5.86 9.78 -12.26
C VAL A 29 -5.40 9.79 -10.80
N LEU A 30 -4.67 10.81 -10.35
CA LEU A 30 -4.07 10.89 -9.02
C LEU A 30 -5.06 11.42 -7.98
N THR A 31 -6.20 10.74 -7.86
CA THR A 31 -7.24 10.98 -6.87
C THR A 31 -7.42 9.75 -5.99
N ALA A 32 -7.87 9.92 -4.74
CA ALA A 32 -8.08 8.79 -3.84
C ALA A 32 -9.01 7.74 -4.45
N SER A 33 -10.15 8.16 -5.03
CA SER A 33 -11.13 7.26 -5.61
C SER A 33 -10.59 6.43 -6.77
N VAL A 34 -9.83 7.03 -7.69
CA VAL A 34 -9.25 6.30 -8.82
C VAL A 34 -8.18 5.33 -8.34
N LEU A 35 -7.29 5.76 -7.44
CA LEU A 35 -6.25 4.87 -6.90
C LEU A 35 -6.85 3.72 -6.07
N THR A 36 -7.89 3.98 -5.29
CA THR A 36 -8.66 2.95 -4.58
C THR A 36 -9.21 1.90 -5.56
N ASN A 37 -9.86 2.32 -6.65
CA ASN A 37 -10.42 1.41 -7.63
C ASN A 37 -9.35 0.62 -8.39
N VAL A 38 -8.24 1.26 -8.74
CA VAL A 38 -7.10 0.61 -9.38
C VAL A 38 -6.49 -0.45 -8.46
N THR A 39 -6.16 -0.09 -7.20
CA THR A 39 -5.59 -1.04 -6.24
C THR A 39 -6.56 -2.18 -5.92
N ARG A 40 -7.87 -1.90 -5.79
CA ARG A 40 -8.92 -2.91 -5.66
C ARG A 40 -8.92 -3.88 -6.85
N SER A 41 -8.87 -3.37 -8.07
CA SER A 41 -8.88 -4.19 -9.29
C SER A 41 -7.64 -5.08 -9.37
N MET A 42 -6.47 -4.54 -9.00
CA MET A 42 -5.24 -5.33 -8.92
C MET A 42 -5.33 -6.43 -7.85
N ALA A 43 -5.91 -6.12 -6.69
CA ALA A 43 -6.10 -7.09 -5.62
C ALA A 43 -7.02 -8.25 -6.05
N LEU A 44 -8.12 -7.95 -6.75
CA LEU A 44 -9.05 -8.96 -7.25
C LEU A 44 -8.45 -9.80 -8.40
N ALA A 45 -7.61 -9.21 -9.24
CA ALA A 45 -7.05 -9.89 -10.41
C ALA A 45 -5.84 -10.77 -10.09
N TRP A 46 -5.00 -10.37 -9.13
CA TRP A 46 -3.73 -11.06 -8.82
C TRP A 46 -3.66 -11.68 -7.44
N GLU A 47 -4.63 -11.40 -6.56
CA GLU A 47 -4.66 -11.89 -5.18
C GLU A 47 -3.31 -11.76 -4.43
N PRO A 48 -2.67 -10.57 -4.45
CA PRO A 48 -1.36 -10.41 -3.84
C PRO A 48 -1.45 -10.45 -2.31
N ASP A 49 -0.33 -10.68 -1.62
CA ASP A 49 -0.28 -10.53 -0.16
C ASP A 49 -0.53 -9.08 0.26
N TRP A 50 -0.01 -8.14 -0.52
CA TRP A 50 -0.21 -6.70 -0.36
C TRP A 50 -0.09 -5.96 -1.70
N ALA A 51 -0.70 -4.77 -1.78
CA ALA A 51 -0.51 -3.85 -2.89
C ALA A 51 -0.49 -2.40 -2.39
N VAL A 52 0.19 -1.52 -3.12
CA VAL A 52 0.35 -0.12 -2.68
C VAL A 52 0.28 0.85 -3.86
N ALA A 53 -0.45 1.95 -3.68
CA ALA A 53 -0.35 3.15 -4.51
C ALA A 53 0.46 4.21 -3.76
N MET A 54 1.65 4.54 -4.27
CA MET A 54 2.58 5.46 -3.63
C MET A 54 3.34 6.28 -4.67
N SER A 55 3.77 7.49 -4.29
CA SER A 55 4.71 8.28 -5.10
C SER A 55 6.14 7.81 -4.85
N HIS A 56 7.03 8.03 -5.83
CA HIS A 56 8.46 7.79 -5.66
C HIS A 56 9.03 8.61 -4.49
N ALA A 57 8.65 9.88 -4.36
CA ALA A 57 9.10 10.72 -3.26
C ALA A 57 8.73 10.14 -1.88
N HIS A 58 7.52 9.59 -1.72
CA HIS A 58 7.12 8.92 -0.47
C HIS A 58 7.89 7.62 -0.25
N ARG A 59 8.09 6.84 -1.32
CA ARG A 59 8.90 5.60 -1.26
C ARG A 59 10.33 5.86 -0.80
N ASP A 60 10.94 6.93 -1.29
CA ASP A 60 12.33 7.28 -0.95
C ASP A 60 12.44 7.72 0.52
N THR A 61 11.40 8.34 1.09
CA THR A 61 11.37 8.68 2.52
C THR A 61 11.20 7.47 3.44
N GLU A 62 10.49 6.41 3.00
CA GLU A 62 10.39 5.16 3.75
C GLU A 62 11.64 4.27 3.62
N GLY A 63 12.59 4.63 2.75
CA GLY A 63 13.82 3.88 2.46
C GLY A 63 14.94 3.98 3.49
N GLY A 64 14.75 4.73 4.59
CA GLY A 64 15.75 4.90 5.66
C GLY A 64 15.66 3.84 6.75
N GLU A 65 16.77 3.13 6.97
CA GLU A 65 17.05 2.14 8.03
C GLU A 65 15.99 1.05 8.26
N GLY A 66 16.18 -0.07 7.54
CA GLY A 66 15.59 -1.36 7.87
C GLY A 66 14.42 -1.75 6.97
N LYS A 67 14.75 -2.32 5.80
CA LYS A 67 13.92 -3.22 4.95
C LYS A 67 12.47 -3.39 5.42
N ALA A 68 11.64 -2.37 5.22
CA ALA A 68 10.21 -2.53 5.40
C ALA A 68 9.74 -3.43 4.26
N ASP A 69 9.43 -4.68 4.57
CA ASP A 69 9.03 -5.68 3.56
C ASP A 69 7.58 -5.45 3.06
N THR A 70 6.82 -4.57 3.71
CA THR A 70 5.54 -4.03 3.23
C THR A 70 5.57 -2.50 3.33
N TRP A 71 5.21 -1.81 2.26
CA TRP A 71 5.13 -0.33 2.23
C TRP A 71 3.73 0.16 2.58
N LEU A 72 3.66 1.32 3.23
CA LEU A 72 2.40 2.04 3.45
C LEU A 72 2.36 3.25 2.51
N GLY A 73 1.50 3.16 1.49
CA GLY A 73 1.25 4.25 0.56
C GLY A 73 -0.02 5.03 0.89
N TRP A 74 -0.46 5.85 -0.07
CA TRP A 74 -1.72 6.56 0.05
C TRP A 74 -2.91 5.60 0.09
N VAL A 75 -2.87 4.58 -0.77
CA VAL A 75 -3.78 3.44 -0.74
C VAL A 75 -2.96 2.18 -0.57
N THR A 76 -3.30 1.35 0.41
CA THR A 76 -2.65 0.07 0.66
C THR A 76 -3.70 -1.03 0.78
N TYR A 77 -3.49 -2.14 0.10
CA TYR A 77 -4.25 -3.36 0.26
C TYR A 77 -3.47 -4.37 1.10
N LEU A 78 -4.16 -5.05 2.02
CA LEU A 78 -3.64 -6.18 2.79
C LEU A 78 -4.58 -7.38 2.62
N SER A 79 -4.02 -8.52 2.23
CA SER A 79 -4.77 -9.78 2.13
C SER A 79 -5.26 -10.24 3.50
N ARG A 80 -6.42 -10.92 3.54
CA ARG A 80 -7.07 -11.38 4.77
C ARG A 80 -6.18 -12.26 5.64
N HIS A 81 -5.30 -13.06 5.02
CA HIS A 81 -4.48 -14.02 5.73
C HIS A 81 -3.40 -13.34 6.58
N ARG A 82 -3.11 -12.05 6.30
CA ARG A 82 -2.17 -11.25 7.09
C ARG A 82 -2.75 -10.82 8.43
N GLY A 83 -4.08 -10.82 8.57
CA GLY A 83 -4.78 -10.49 9.81
C GLY A 83 -5.86 -9.41 9.62
N THR A 84 -6.39 -8.93 10.74
CA THR A 84 -7.44 -7.90 10.76
C THR A 84 -6.85 -6.52 10.99
N VAL A 85 -7.26 -5.55 10.18
CA VAL A 85 -6.85 -4.15 10.33
C VAL A 85 -7.46 -3.58 11.62
N PRO A 86 -6.64 -3.06 12.57
CA PRO A 86 -7.18 -2.45 13.79
C PRO A 86 -7.90 -1.13 13.45
N PRO A 87 -8.70 -0.57 14.37
CA PRO A 87 -9.22 0.78 14.20
C PRO A 87 -8.10 1.79 13.93
N LEU A 88 -8.26 2.60 12.88
CA LEU A 88 -7.29 3.62 12.46
C LEU A 88 -7.86 5.03 12.70
N PRO A 89 -7.01 6.04 12.96
CA PRO A 89 -7.46 7.41 13.20
C PRO A 89 -8.07 8.03 11.93
N ALA A 90 -9.02 8.96 12.10
CA ALA A 90 -9.46 9.80 10.99
C ALA A 90 -8.26 10.59 10.41
N PRO A 91 -8.26 10.92 9.09
CA PRO A 91 -9.32 10.67 8.10
C PRO A 91 -9.24 9.29 7.41
N VAL A 92 -8.50 8.33 7.97
CA VAL A 92 -8.27 7.03 7.33
C VAL A 92 -9.59 6.30 7.10
N ARG A 93 -9.76 5.78 5.88
CA ARG A 93 -10.87 4.91 5.51
C ARG A 93 -10.38 3.48 5.35
N ILE A 94 -11.17 2.54 5.87
CA ILE A 94 -10.96 1.11 5.75
C ILE A 94 -12.10 0.55 4.91
N GLU A 95 -11.79 -0.13 3.81
CA GLU A 95 -12.79 -0.71 2.91
C GLU A 95 -12.51 -2.19 2.65
N PRO A 96 -13.51 -3.08 2.76
CA PRO A 96 -13.33 -4.48 2.42
C PRO A 96 -13.14 -4.65 0.90
N VAL A 97 -12.33 -5.63 0.51
CA VAL A 97 -12.23 -6.14 -0.86
C VAL A 97 -12.79 -7.55 -0.87
N GLU A 98 -14.11 -7.63 -1.02
CA GLU A 98 -14.87 -8.89 -0.96
C GLU A 98 -14.44 -9.74 0.25
N ASP A 99 -14.19 -11.03 0.04
CA ASP A 99 -13.63 -11.93 1.02
C ASP A 99 -12.10 -12.05 0.92
N ARG A 100 -11.42 -11.18 0.16
CA ARG A 100 -9.97 -11.26 -0.15
C ARG A 100 -9.09 -10.51 0.84
N GLY A 101 -9.53 -9.35 1.30
CA GLY A 101 -8.73 -8.51 2.20
C GLY A 101 -9.31 -7.13 2.42
N THR A 102 -8.44 -6.18 2.77
CA THR A 102 -8.83 -4.84 3.20
C THR A 102 -7.99 -3.76 2.51
N LEU A 103 -8.64 -2.70 2.04
CA LEU A 103 -8.00 -1.46 1.60
C LEU A 103 -7.95 -0.44 2.74
N ILE A 104 -6.82 0.23 2.85
CA ILE A 104 -6.55 1.34 3.77
C ILE A 104 -6.26 2.55 2.91
N ILE A 105 -7.07 3.61 3.05
CA ILE A 105 -6.93 4.88 2.33
C ILE A 105 -6.61 5.95 3.35
N LEU A 106 -5.40 6.53 3.29
CA LEU A 106 -4.94 7.46 4.34
C LEU A 106 -5.77 8.74 4.40
N THR A 107 -6.03 9.35 3.24
CA THR A 107 -6.69 10.65 3.11
C THR A 107 -7.57 10.70 1.86
N PRO A 108 -8.70 11.43 1.85
CA PRO A 108 -9.49 11.65 0.64
C PRO A 108 -8.82 12.61 -0.36
N GLU A 109 -8.07 13.59 0.14
CA GLU A 109 -7.26 14.54 -0.63
C GLU A 109 -5.91 13.94 -1.04
N ARG A 110 -5.27 14.58 -2.03
CA ARG A 110 -4.01 14.11 -2.59
C ARG A 110 -2.90 14.02 -1.54
N PHE A 111 -2.48 12.80 -1.26
CA PHE A 111 -1.33 12.54 -0.39
C PHE A 111 -0.03 13.02 -1.05
N THR A 112 0.76 13.77 -0.28
CA THR A 112 2.04 14.34 -0.72
C THR A 112 3.03 14.36 0.44
N VAL A 113 4.31 14.18 0.13
CA VAL A 113 5.39 14.30 1.13
C VAL A 113 5.64 15.74 1.58
N ALA A 114 5.16 16.72 0.79
CA ALA A 114 5.30 18.14 1.12
C ALA A 114 4.35 18.58 2.24
N ASN A 115 3.28 17.83 2.51
CA ASN A 115 2.39 18.09 3.63
C ASN A 115 2.88 17.29 4.87
N PRO A 116 3.35 17.96 5.93
CA PRO A 116 3.82 17.27 7.14
C PRO A 116 2.71 16.49 7.86
N GLU A 117 1.44 16.91 7.75
CA GLU A 117 0.31 16.19 8.35
C GLU A 117 0.10 14.83 7.70
N HIS A 118 0.24 14.74 6.38
CA HIS A 118 0.19 13.48 5.64
C HIS A 118 1.28 12.51 6.12
N ILE A 119 2.50 13.00 6.29
CA ILE A 119 3.62 12.17 6.76
C ILE A 119 3.41 11.73 8.22
N ALA A 120 2.93 12.63 9.08
CA ALA A 120 2.62 12.30 10.48
C ALA A 120 1.52 11.23 10.58
N LEU A 121 0.47 11.35 9.77
CA LEU A 121 -0.61 10.36 9.68
C LEU A 121 -0.09 9.01 9.18
N ALA A 122 0.68 8.99 8.08
CA ALA A 122 1.26 7.77 7.53
C ALA A 122 2.13 7.05 8.57
N ARG A 123 3.00 7.77 9.27
CA ARG A 123 3.83 7.20 10.35
C ARG A 123 2.96 6.61 11.47
N ARG A 124 1.94 7.34 11.91
CA ARG A 124 1.04 6.87 12.98
C ARG A 124 0.29 5.61 12.59
N VAL A 125 -0.24 5.55 11.38
CA VAL A 125 -0.93 4.37 10.84
C VAL A 125 0.04 3.21 10.71
N ARG A 126 1.26 3.44 10.19
CA ARG A 126 2.30 2.41 10.10
C ARG A 126 2.62 1.78 11.45
N GLU A 127 2.78 2.58 12.50
CA GLU A 127 2.99 2.08 13.87
C GLU A 127 1.84 1.19 14.36
N LEU A 128 0.60 1.59 14.10
CA LEU A 128 -0.60 0.82 14.49
C LEU A 128 -0.65 -0.52 13.76
N LEU A 129 -0.41 -0.52 12.45
CA LEU A 129 -0.36 -1.72 11.63
C LEU A 129 0.81 -2.63 12.02
N ALA A 130 1.97 -2.06 12.34
CA ALA A 130 3.13 -2.82 12.79
C ALA A 130 2.89 -3.49 14.14
N ARG A 131 2.27 -2.79 15.10
CA ARG A 131 1.86 -3.37 16.40
C ARG A 131 0.84 -4.51 16.22
N ALA A 132 -0.03 -4.41 15.22
CA ALA A 132 -0.96 -5.47 14.85
C ALA A 132 -0.30 -6.63 14.05
N GLY A 133 1.00 -6.54 13.76
CA GLY A 133 1.74 -7.58 13.01
C GLY A 133 1.54 -7.55 11.50
N LEU A 134 0.84 -6.55 10.96
CA LEU A 134 0.42 -6.48 9.55
C LEU A 134 1.54 -6.03 8.60
N MET A 135 2.59 -5.41 9.13
CA MET A 135 3.73 -4.85 8.37
C MET A 135 4.94 -5.81 8.29
N ARG A 136 4.75 -7.10 8.59
CA ARG A 136 5.82 -8.11 8.60
C ARG A 136 6.12 -8.64 7.20
N SER A 137 7.35 -9.07 6.96
CA SER A 137 7.71 -9.88 5.80
C SER A 137 7.06 -11.25 5.86
N ASP A 138 6.64 -11.78 4.71
CA ASP A 138 6.31 -13.21 4.55
C ASP A 138 7.60 -14.03 4.39
N ARG A 139 8.59 -13.77 5.24
CA ARG A 139 9.77 -14.63 5.34
C ARG A 139 9.31 -15.96 5.91
N GLN A 140 8.99 -16.91 5.03
CA GLN A 140 8.93 -18.31 5.40
C GLN A 140 10.31 -18.68 5.96
N PRO A 141 10.41 -19.29 7.16
CA PRO A 141 11.69 -19.78 7.65
C PRO A 141 12.27 -20.76 6.62
N THR A 142 13.50 -20.51 6.20
CA THR A 142 14.31 -21.48 5.46
C THR A 142 14.40 -22.75 6.29
N VAL A 143 13.80 -23.83 5.80
CA VAL A 143 14.10 -25.20 6.22
C VAL A 143 15.44 -25.60 5.63
#